data_AF-A0A1G8IVQ5-F1
#
_entry.id   AF-A0A1G8IVQ5-F1
#
_cell.length_a   1.000
_cell.length_b   1.000
_cell.length_c   1.000
_cell.angle_alpha   90.00
_cell.angle_beta   90.00
_cell.angle_gamma   90.00
#
_symmetry.space_group_name_H-M   'P 1'
#
loop_
_entity.id
_entity.type
_entity.pdbx_description
1 polymer ?
#
loop_
_entity_poly.entity_id
_entity_poly.type
_entity_poly.pdbx_seq_one_letter_code
_entity_poly.pdbx_strand_id
1 'polypeptide(L)'
;MALLELLPKHLFTTRGWGLLAAGTASLLLAQIMGRRDLLALGILLIVLPLVSLAGVRVLKPKFQVFREFIPPTVETSSTATVRLAVARTGSSNASVIMEEQLPPRFGEPPAFRFPARSASGGTSRYEYHLRSGRRGQFKIGPVTAEFCDPFGLSLHRHTIDEGELLTVTPAAVELPATGLAGARGNDGVTATRIRANPSDDDVMTREYRHGDPMRRVHWAATAHHGELMVRQEESVTTPEATIIMDHRYSSFAIGPGSRFPAVHDDSFELLSSDSFEWAVTAAMSISAHLAERNYSLRFLDAAGNPAFHGSRSAPFPDAEEYSGSGGLQSIGESLAAIQLDGPRHPHGEGRRGDIRRNDAKGGEGKRGDGGNPDGGEAAFDDRLMDKLAAHRLRGPVLALLGTLGEAEARALAPAAGFGANAFALLVTEHPRSAQAAVDALRLGGWRALAVTPRTQLTAAWSAFDQGEIMAAAAAAMDVRRGAAVER
;
A
#
# COMPACT_ATOMS: atom_id res chain seq x y z
N MET A 1 23.82 28.52 35.07
CA MET A 1 22.93 28.22 33.92
C MET A 1 23.18 26.82 33.36
N ALA A 2 24.42 26.36 33.14
CA ALA A 2 24.72 25.05 32.56
C ALA A 2 24.39 23.79 33.42
N LEU A 3 24.38 23.91 34.76
CA LEU A 3 24.08 22.78 35.67
C LEU A 3 22.61 22.31 35.65
N LEU A 4 21.69 23.14 35.14
CA LEU A 4 20.26 22.81 35.05
C LEU A 4 19.92 21.93 33.83
N GLU A 5 20.84 21.77 32.86
CA GLU A 5 20.60 20.95 31.67
C GLU A 5 20.84 19.46 31.89
N LEU A 6 21.56 19.08 32.96
CA LEU A 6 21.84 17.69 33.33
C LEU A 6 20.76 17.06 34.22
N LEU A 7 19.84 17.85 34.76
CA LEU A 7 18.82 17.35 35.67
C LEU A 7 17.66 16.72 34.88
N PRO A 8 17.10 15.59 35.35
CA PRO A 8 15.97 14.95 34.68
C PRO A 8 14.76 15.87 34.65
N LYS A 9 14.58 16.58 33.52
CA LYS A 9 13.49 17.53 33.26
C LYS A 9 12.10 16.86 33.24
N HIS A 10 12.07 15.53 33.23
CA HIS A 10 10.85 14.74 33.19
C HIS A 10 10.15 14.60 34.56
N LEU A 11 10.76 15.04 35.67
CA LEU A 11 10.19 14.92 37.02
C LEU A 11 9.80 16.26 37.65
N PHE A 12 10.69 17.24 37.59
CA PHE A 12 10.49 18.54 38.23
C PHE A 12 10.77 19.69 37.25
N THR A 13 10.00 20.76 37.39
CA THR A 13 10.22 22.01 36.67
C THR A 13 11.49 22.69 37.18
N THR A 14 11.96 23.72 36.47
CA THR A 14 13.08 24.57 36.94
C THR A 14 12.81 25.16 38.33
N ARG A 15 11.53 25.45 38.66
CA ARG A 15 11.11 25.94 39.97
C ARG A 15 11.17 24.85 41.04
N GLY A 16 10.76 23.62 40.71
CA GLY A 16 10.86 22.46 41.60
C GLY A 16 12.30 22.16 41.99
N TRP A 17 13.20 22.12 41.00
CA TRP A 17 14.64 21.97 41.24
C TRP A 17 15.23 23.13 42.04
N GLY A 18 14.81 24.36 41.75
CA GLY A 18 15.21 25.54 42.53
C GLY A 18 14.79 25.46 43.99
N LEU A 19 13.55 25.02 44.27
CA LEU A 19 13.05 24.82 45.63
C LEU A 19 13.82 23.73 46.38
N LEU A 20 14.10 22.60 45.73
CA LEU A 20 14.88 21.51 46.31
C LEU A 20 16.30 21.97 46.66
N ALA A 21 16.94 22.74 45.78
CA ALA A 21 18.27 23.29 46.02
C ALA A 21 18.25 24.29 47.19
N ALA A 22 17.29 25.21 47.21
CA ALA A 22 17.12 26.18 48.30
C ALA A 22 16.81 25.51 49.64
N GLY A 23 15.96 24.48 49.64
CA GLY A 23 15.64 23.68 50.82
C GLY A 23 16.86 22.95 51.37
N THR A 24 17.66 22.34 50.49
CA THR A 24 18.91 21.66 50.87
C THR A 24 19.92 22.64 51.48
N ALA A 25 20.10 23.81 50.85
CA ALA A 25 20.97 24.86 51.39
C ALA A 25 20.48 25.38 52.76
N SER A 26 19.16 25.56 52.93
CA SER A 26 18.56 25.98 54.21
C SER A 26 18.78 24.93 55.30
N LEU A 27 18.70 23.63 54.98
CA LEU A 27 18.99 22.56 55.94
C LEU A 27 20.46 22.55 56.38
N LEU A 28 21.40 22.77 55.45
CA LEU A 28 22.83 22.88 55.78
C LEU A 28 23.09 24.09 56.69
N LEU A 29 22.51 25.25 56.35
CA LEU A 29 22.59 26.45 57.19
C LEU A 29 21.96 26.24 58.56
N ALA A 30 20.83 25.53 58.65
CA ALA A 30 20.20 25.19 59.92
C ALA A 30 21.12 24.34 60.80
N GLN A 31 21.82 23.37 60.21
CA GLN A 31 22.77 22.51 60.92
C GLN A 31 24.00 23.27 61.44
N ILE A 32 24.48 24.25 60.67
CA ILE A 32 25.64 25.08 61.04
C ILE A 32 25.25 26.11 62.11
N MET A 33 24.12 26.81 61.94
CA MET A 33 23.68 27.88 62.86
C MET A 33 22.88 27.37 64.08
N GLY A 34 22.40 26.13 64.06
CA GLY A 34 21.57 25.55 65.13
C GLY A 34 20.18 26.19 65.28
N ARG A 35 19.69 26.94 64.29
CA ARG A 35 18.38 27.61 64.34
C ARG A 35 17.25 26.68 63.86
N ARG A 36 16.25 26.49 64.72
CA ARG A 36 15.06 25.68 64.43
C ARG A 36 14.22 26.24 63.27
N ASP A 37 14.17 27.56 63.12
CA ASP A 37 13.37 28.20 62.06
C ASP A 37 13.89 27.85 60.66
N LEU A 38 15.20 27.78 60.48
CA LEU A 38 15.84 27.40 59.21
C LEU A 38 15.63 25.92 58.89
N LEU A 39 15.54 25.07 59.92
CA LEU A 39 15.24 23.66 59.77
C LEU A 39 13.80 23.46 59.29
N ALA A 40 12.84 24.16 59.92
CA ALA A 40 11.44 24.11 59.50
C ALA A 40 11.25 24.59 58.06
N LEU A 41 11.90 25.69 57.68
CA LEU A 41 11.88 26.21 56.30
C LEU A 41 12.49 25.22 55.31
N GLY A 42 13.66 24.64 55.64
CA GLY A 42 14.34 23.66 54.79
C GLY A 42 13.49 22.41 54.55
N ILE A 43 12.84 21.88 55.60
CA ILE A 43 11.90 20.76 55.49
C ILE A 43 10.73 21.13 54.58
N LEU A 44 10.09 22.27 54.80
CA LEU A 44 8.94 22.71 53.99
C LEU A 44 9.29 22.80 52.50
N LEU A 45 10.44 23.39 52.18
CA LEU A 45 10.90 23.58 50.80
C LEU A 45 11.20 22.25 50.08
N ILE A 46 11.55 21.19 50.82
CA ILE A 46 11.79 19.85 50.26
C ILE A 46 10.49 19.04 50.20
N VAL A 47 9.67 19.09 51.24
CA VAL A 47 8.42 18.31 51.32
C VAL A 47 7.42 18.78 50.26
N LEU A 48 7.32 20.08 49.99
CA LEU A 48 6.34 20.62 49.04
C LEU A 48 6.52 20.05 47.60
N PRO A 49 7.72 20.06 46.98
CA PRO A 49 7.95 19.36 45.71
C PRO A 49 7.64 17.86 45.76
N LEU A 50 7.97 17.17 46.86
CA LEU A 50 7.73 15.72 46.97
C LEU A 50 6.23 15.39 47.05
N VAL A 51 5.46 16.16 47.82
CA VAL A 51 4.00 16.04 47.90
C VAL A 51 3.35 16.37 46.55
N SER A 52 3.85 17.40 45.88
CA SER A 52 3.44 17.77 44.52
C SER A 52 3.64 16.61 43.53
N LEU A 53 4.83 16.01 43.51
CA LEU A 53 5.14 14.86 42.65
C LEU A 53 4.26 13.63 42.97
N ALA A 54 4.03 13.36 44.27
CA ALA A 54 3.17 12.26 44.70
C ALA A 54 1.71 12.48 44.25
N GLY A 55 1.20 13.70 44.41
CA GLY A 55 -0.16 14.06 44.00
C GLY A 55 -0.41 13.84 42.51
N VAL A 56 0.51 14.26 41.65
CA VAL A 56 0.37 14.09 40.19
C VAL A 56 0.42 12.62 39.76
N ARG A 57 1.17 11.76 40.48
CA ARG A 57 1.22 10.32 40.17
C ARG A 57 -0.01 9.55 40.62
N VAL A 58 -0.64 9.97 41.72
CA VAL A 58 -1.82 9.30 42.29
C VAL A 58 -3.10 9.74 41.56
N LEU A 59 -3.23 11.04 41.28
CA LEU A 59 -4.35 11.57 40.51
C LEU A 59 -4.04 11.48 39.01
N LYS A 60 -4.22 10.31 38.41
CA LYS A 60 -4.08 10.13 36.95
C LYS A 60 -5.37 10.56 36.24
N PRO A 61 -5.43 11.76 35.63
CA PRO A 61 -6.59 12.14 34.84
C PRO A 61 -6.72 11.21 33.63
N LYS A 62 -7.89 10.59 33.49
CA LYS A 62 -8.23 9.76 32.33
C LYS A 62 -8.88 10.64 31.26
N PHE A 63 -8.48 10.41 30.02
CA PHE A 63 -9.05 11.04 28.84
C PHE A 63 -9.44 9.97 27.84
N GLN A 64 -10.40 10.30 27.00
CA GLN A 64 -10.76 9.54 25.82
C GLN A 64 -10.41 10.37 24.61
N VAL A 65 -9.77 9.73 23.63
CA VAL A 65 -9.32 10.37 22.39
C VAL A 65 -9.98 9.63 21.24
N PHE A 66 -10.66 10.38 20.38
CA PHE A 66 -11.19 9.89 19.11
C PHE A 66 -10.47 10.64 18.00
N ARG A 67 -9.90 9.88 17.07
CA ARG A 67 -9.22 10.39 15.87
C ARG A 67 -10.02 9.98 14.66
N GLU A 68 -10.14 10.87 13.71
CA GLU A 68 -10.80 10.63 12.43
C GLU A 68 -9.93 11.23 11.32
N PHE A 69 -9.65 10.43 10.29
CA PHE A 69 -8.93 10.86 9.10
C PHE A 69 -9.90 11.16 7.96
N ILE A 70 -9.77 12.33 7.36
CA ILE A 70 -10.61 12.75 6.24
C ILE A 70 -9.69 13.16 5.07
N PRO A 71 -9.64 12.37 3.98
CA PRO A 71 -10.24 11.04 3.80
C PRO A 71 -9.57 9.95 4.68
N PRO A 72 -10.19 8.77 4.86
CA PRO A 72 -9.63 7.66 5.66
C PRO A 72 -8.37 7.04 5.03
N THR A 73 -8.31 7.07 3.70
CA THR A 73 -7.16 6.65 2.90
C THR A 73 -6.74 7.85 2.04
N VAL A 74 -5.46 8.20 2.04
CA VAL A 74 -4.95 9.41 1.35
C VAL A 74 -3.91 9.05 0.30
N GLU A 75 -3.94 9.71 -0.85
CA GLU A 75 -2.90 9.51 -1.86
C GLU A 75 -1.59 10.21 -1.49
N THR A 76 -0.50 9.71 -2.05
CA THR A 76 0.82 10.34 -1.89
C THR A 76 0.78 11.80 -2.37
N SER A 77 1.34 12.70 -1.57
CA SER A 77 1.35 14.15 -1.79
C SER A 77 -0.01 14.84 -1.68
N SER A 78 -1.10 14.13 -1.37
CA SER A 78 -2.39 14.71 -0.98
C SER A 78 -2.44 15.00 0.51
N THR A 79 -3.33 15.91 0.92
CA THR A 79 -3.48 16.34 2.31
C THR A 79 -4.64 15.60 2.97
N ALA A 80 -4.40 14.98 4.12
CA ALA A 80 -5.43 14.43 4.99
C ALA A 80 -5.68 15.39 6.17
N THR A 81 -6.94 15.66 6.47
CA THR A 81 -7.33 16.40 7.66
C THR A 81 -7.56 15.42 8.80
N VAL A 82 -6.88 15.62 9.92
CA VAL A 82 -7.10 14.86 11.15
C VAL A 82 -8.01 15.66 12.06
N ARG A 83 -9.16 15.08 12.41
CA ARG A 83 -10.05 15.61 13.43
C ARG A 83 -9.83 14.84 14.72
N LEU A 84 -9.40 15.55 15.75
CA LEU A 84 -9.11 15.00 17.06
C LEU A 84 -10.15 15.50 18.07
N ALA A 85 -10.91 14.59 18.66
CA ALA A 85 -11.84 14.88 19.74
C ALA A 85 -11.31 14.28 21.05
N VAL A 86 -11.06 15.14 22.03
CA VAL A 86 -10.58 14.75 23.36
C VAL A 86 -11.65 15.06 24.39
N ALA A 87 -12.01 14.06 25.20
CA ALA A 87 -12.94 14.18 26.31
C ALA A 87 -12.26 13.77 27.62
N ARG A 88 -12.59 14.46 28.72
CA ARG A 88 -12.11 14.12 30.06
C ARG A 88 -13.14 13.25 30.76
N THR A 89 -12.72 12.12 31.34
CA THR A 89 -13.64 11.22 32.07
C THR A 89 -13.62 11.42 33.59
N GLY A 90 -13.10 12.55 34.07
CA GLY A 90 -12.95 12.88 35.50
C GLY A 90 -13.22 14.35 35.82
N SER A 91 -13.25 14.68 37.10
CA SER A 91 -13.72 15.98 37.61
C SER A 91 -12.66 17.09 37.73
N SER A 92 -11.44 16.89 37.24
CA SER A 92 -10.42 17.96 37.27
C SER A 92 -10.82 19.09 36.32
N ASN A 93 -10.44 20.33 36.63
CA ASN A 93 -10.55 21.51 35.76
C ASN A 93 -9.18 22.04 35.29
N ALA A 94 -8.10 21.29 35.52
CA ALA A 94 -6.76 21.72 35.14
C ALA A 94 -6.62 21.86 33.61
N SER A 95 -5.88 22.87 33.17
CA SER A 95 -5.46 22.99 31.78
C SER A 95 -4.20 22.17 31.54
N VAL A 96 -4.11 21.54 30.38
CA VAL A 96 -3.10 20.53 30.02
C VAL A 96 -2.58 20.87 28.63
N ILE A 97 -1.28 20.73 28.44
CA ILE A 97 -0.68 20.79 27.09
C ILE A 97 -0.64 19.36 26.57
N MET A 98 -1.20 19.15 25.40
CA MET A 98 -1.24 17.87 24.71
C MET A 98 -0.44 17.97 23.44
N GLU A 99 0.25 16.89 23.08
CA GLU A 99 1.14 16.81 21.93
C GLU A 99 0.87 15.48 21.23
N GLU A 100 0.50 15.53 19.95
CA GLU A 100 0.31 14.36 19.12
C GLU A 100 1.68 13.89 18.59
N GLN A 101 2.07 12.66 18.89
CA GLN A 101 3.30 12.11 18.33
C GLN A 101 3.11 11.77 16.85
N LEU A 102 4.04 12.22 16.01
CA LEU A 102 4.02 11.98 14.57
C LEU A 102 5.32 11.31 14.13
N PRO A 103 5.29 10.44 13.11
CA PRO A 103 6.50 9.98 12.47
C PRO A 103 7.29 11.19 11.93
N PRO A 104 8.64 11.20 11.99
CA PRO A 104 9.46 12.37 11.65
C PRO A 104 9.19 12.99 10.27
N ARG A 105 8.64 12.18 9.35
CA ARG A 105 8.33 12.54 7.98
C ARG A 105 7.15 13.51 7.84
N PHE A 106 6.29 13.60 8.85
CA PHE A 106 5.13 14.50 8.85
C PHE A 106 5.44 15.88 9.43
N GLY A 107 6.68 16.12 9.86
CA GLY A 107 7.12 17.41 10.39
C GLY A 107 6.98 17.49 11.91
N GLU A 108 6.68 18.70 12.39
CA GLU A 108 6.63 18.99 13.82
C GLU A 108 5.34 18.43 14.47
N PRO A 109 5.44 17.72 15.61
CA PRO A 109 4.30 17.29 16.41
C PRO A 109 3.35 18.45 16.77
N PRO A 110 2.05 18.38 16.40
CA PRO A 110 1.12 19.44 16.77
C PRO A 110 0.85 19.41 18.27
N ALA A 111 1.05 20.55 18.92
CA ALA A 111 0.75 20.75 20.32
C ALA A 111 -0.50 21.63 20.48
N PHE A 112 -1.38 21.26 21.41
CA PHE A 112 -2.64 21.93 21.67
C PHE A 112 -2.96 21.99 23.16
N ARG A 113 -3.75 22.97 23.56
CA ARG A 113 -4.18 23.16 24.95
C ARG A 113 -5.55 22.56 25.18
N PHE A 114 -5.69 21.74 26.22
CA PHE A 114 -6.95 21.20 26.71
C PHE A 114 -7.36 21.87 28.04
N PRO A 115 -8.65 22.14 28.28
CA PRO A 115 -9.71 22.17 27.26
C PRO A 115 -9.47 23.31 26.26
N ALA A 116 -9.98 23.15 25.04
CA ALA A 116 -10.02 24.22 24.06
C ALA A 116 -10.94 25.35 24.54
N ARG A 117 -10.63 26.61 24.19
CA ARG A 117 -11.47 27.77 24.57
C ARG A 117 -12.90 27.68 24.02
N SER A 118 -13.06 27.01 22.88
CA SER A 118 -14.33 26.77 22.20
C SER A 118 -15.02 25.47 22.62
N ALA A 119 -14.48 24.74 23.60
CA ALA A 119 -15.04 23.46 24.01
C ALA A 119 -16.48 23.63 24.54
N SER A 120 -17.40 22.80 24.02
CA SER A 120 -18.77 22.70 24.48
C SER A 120 -19.06 21.26 24.91
N GLY A 121 -19.82 21.07 26.00
CA GLY A 121 -20.21 19.73 26.46
C GLY A 121 -19.06 18.84 26.95
N GLY A 122 -17.95 19.42 27.43
CA GLY A 122 -16.83 18.65 28.02
C GLY A 122 -15.89 17.97 27.02
N THR A 123 -16.11 18.16 25.72
CA THR A 123 -15.24 17.65 24.65
C THR A 123 -14.55 18.81 23.93
N SER A 124 -13.24 18.71 23.75
CA SER A 124 -12.45 19.66 22.96
C SER A 124 -12.13 19.05 21.59
N ARG A 125 -12.32 19.82 20.52
CA ARG A 125 -12.06 19.39 19.15
C ARG A 125 -10.87 20.18 18.59
N TYR A 126 -9.97 19.46 17.93
CA TYR A 126 -8.79 20.00 17.29
C TYR A 126 -8.71 19.48 15.85
N GLU A 127 -8.09 20.26 14.99
CA GLU A 127 -7.93 19.94 13.58
C GLU A 127 -6.51 20.28 13.14
N TYR A 128 -5.87 19.36 12.43
CA TYR A 128 -4.57 19.58 11.82
C TYR A 128 -4.48 18.80 10.50
N HIS A 129 -3.47 19.13 9.70
CA HIS A 129 -3.31 18.59 8.35
C HIS A 129 -2.03 17.77 8.27
N LEU A 130 -2.12 16.61 7.64
CA LEU A 130 -1.01 15.72 7.37
C LEU A 130 -0.82 15.57 5.87
N ARG A 131 0.44 15.51 5.43
CA ARG A 131 0.81 15.25 4.04
C ARG A 131 2.04 14.36 4.02
N SER A 132 2.02 13.31 3.22
CA SER A 132 3.17 12.41 3.05
C SER A 132 3.57 12.30 1.60
N GLY A 133 4.85 12.50 1.30
CA GLY A 133 5.41 12.30 -0.03
C GLY A 133 5.77 10.84 -0.35
N ARG A 134 5.39 9.87 0.51
CA ARG A 134 5.59 8.44 0.26
C ARG A 134 4.39 7.65 0.75
N ARG A 135 4.07 6.58 0.04
CA ARG A 135 3.09 5.58 0.46
C ARG A 135 3.55 4.83 1.71
N GLY A 136 2.62 4.21 2.41
CA GLY A 136 2.86 3.43 3.62
C GLY A 136 1.67 3.47 4.56
N GLN A 137 1.71 2.65 5.59
CA GLN A 137 0.88 2.83 6.78
C GLN A 137 1.67 3.57 7.83
N PHE A 138 1.11 4.65 8.36
CA PHE A 138 1.77 5.47 9.36
C PHE A 138 0.92 5.54 10.62
N LYS A 139 1.52 5.19 11.75
CA LYS A 139 0.88 5.38 13.04
C LYS A 139 0.90 6.87 13.41
N ILE A 140 -0.28 7.46 13.48
CA ILE A 140 -0.50 8.85 13.90
C ILE A 140 -0.94 8.83 15.37
N GLY A 141 -0.28 9.64 16.18
CA GLY A 141 -0.33 9.53 17.62
C GLY A 141 0.71 8.54 18.15
N PRO A 142 0.67 8.23 19.45
CA PRO A 142 -0.36 8.62 20.40
C PRO A 142 -0.31 10.10 20.83
N VAL A 143 -1.40 10.59 21.39
CA VAL A 143 -1.47 11.87 22.11
C VAL A 143 -0.84 11.69 23.49
N THR A 144 0.14 12.53 23.77
CA THR A 144 0.76 12.66 25.08
C THR A 144 0.21 13.91 25.76
N ALA A 145 -0.15 13.80 27.04
CA ALA A 145 -0.53 14.94 27.86
C ALA A 145 0.55 15.25 28.89
N GLU A 146 0.85 16.54 29.02
CA GLU A 146 1.79 17.08 29.97
C GLU A 146 1.05 17.90 31.04
N PHE A 147 1.15 17.45 32.28
CA PHE A 147 0.52 18.04 33.44
C PHE A 147 1.57 18.68 34.34
N CYS A 148 1.27 19.90 34.77
CA CYS A 148 1.93 20.51 35.92
C CYS A 148 0.99 20.43 37.12
N ASP A 149 1.56 20.25 38.31
CA ASP A 149 0.81 20.36 39.55
C ASP A 149 0.36 21.82 39.82
N PRO A 150 -0.57 22.05 40.75
CA PRO A 150 -1.05 23.40 41.08
C PRO A 150 0.04 24.39 41.53
N PHE A 151 1.16 23.91 42.08
CA PHE A 151 2.30 24.74 42.49
C PHE A 151 3.36 24.90 41.38
N GLY A 152 3.23 24.19 40.26
CA GLY A 152 4.15 24.25 39.12
C GLY A 152 5.57 23.77 39.44
N LEU A 153 5.70 22.82 40.37
CA LEU A 153 6.96 22.23 40.85
C LEU A 153 7.29 20.92 40.15
N SER A 154 6.29 20.08 39.86
CA SER A 154 6.43 18.77 39.24
C SER A 154 5.77 18.72 37.86
N LEU A 155 6.34 17.90 36.98
CA LEU A 155 5.89 17.69 35.63
C LEU A 155 5.62 16.20 35.41
N HIS A 156 4.52 15.89 34.75
CA HIS A 156 4.19 14.51 34.41
C HIS A 156 3.70 14.43 32.97
N ARG A 157 4.36 13.60 32.16
CA ARG A 157 3.93 13.28 30.81
C ARG A 157 3.31 11.89 30.81
N HIS A 158 2.11 11.78 30.25
CA HIS A 158 1.37 10.52 30.16
C HIS A 158 0.78 10.36 28.76
N THR A 159 1.02 9.20 28.16
CA THR A 159 0.38 8.78 26.90
C THR A 159 -1.07 8.42 27.16
N ILE A 160 -1.98 9.01 26.40
CA ILE A 160 -3.42 8.95 26.66
C ILE A 160 -4.10 7.83 25.86
N ASP A 161 -3.57 7.52 24.69
CA ASP A 161 -4.14 6.58 23.73
C ASP A 161 -3.03 5.77 23.04
N GLU A 162 -3.40 4.96 22.05
CA GLU A 162 -2.44 4.12 21.33
C GLU A 162 -2.06 4.67 19.96
N GLY A 163 -2.70 5.73 19.46
CA GLY A 163 -2.62 6.19 18.06
C GLY A 163 -3.53 5.40 17.11
N GLU A 164 -3.52 5.74 15.83
CA GLU A 164 -4.27 5.06 14.76
C GLU A 164 -3.51 5.10 13.44
N LEU A 165 -3.79 4.14 12.55
CA LEU A 165 -3.06 3.99 11.30
C LEU A 165 -3.69 4.85 10.20
N LEU A 166 -2.88 5.72 9.61
CA LEU A 166 -3.18 6.42 8.36
C LEU A 166 -2.59 5.64 7.19
N THR A 167 -3.43 5.19 6.28
CA THR A 167 -3.00 4.52 5.03
C THR A 167 -2.76 5.57 3.94
N VAL A 168 -1.53 5.65 3.46
CA VAL A 168 -1.14 6.50 2.33
C VAL A 168 -0.91 5.64 1.09
N THR A 169 -1.72 5.79 0.06
CA THR A 169 -1.66 5.03 -1.20
C THR A 169 -0.71 5.70 -2.20
N PRO A 170 -0.15 4.96 -3.18
CA PRO A 170 0.53 5.59 -4.31
C PRO A 170 -0.47 6.46 -5.10
N ALA A 171 -0.05 7.65 -5.50
CA ALA A 171 -0.85 8.49 -6.38
C ALA A 171 -0.73 7.99 -7.83
N ALA A 172 -1.86 7.82 -8.51
CA ALA A 172 -1.86 7.45 -9.93
C ALA A 172 -1.39 8.63 -10.79
N VAL A 173 -0.66 8.32 -11.85
CA VAL A 173 -0.30 9.27 -12.91
C VAL A 173 -1.22 9.01 -14.10
N GLU A 174 -1.83 10.05 -14.64
CA GLU A 174 -2.66 9.94 -15.83
C GLU A 174 -1.83 9.44 -17.03
N LEU A 175 -2.20 8.27 -17.55
CA LEU A 175 -1.52 7.65 -18.68
C LEU A 175 -2.18 8.09 -20.01
N PRO A 176 -1.39 8.41 -21.05
CA PRO A 176 -1.94 8.77 -22.34
C PRO A 176 -2.74 7.59 -22.94
N ALA A 177 -3.76 7.91 -23.73
CA ALA A 177 -4.55 6.92 -24.46
C ALA A 177 -3.69 6.28 -25.56
N THR A 178 -2.97 5.23 -25.19
CA THR A 178 -2.17 4.42 -26.10
C THR A 178 -3.00 3.33 -26.78
N GLY A 179 -2.51 2.80 -27.89
CA GLY A 179 -3.11 1.66 -28.61
C GLY A 179 -3.19 0.35 -27.83
N LEU A 180 -2.77 0.34 -26.55
CA LEU A 180 -2.88 -0.79 -25.62
C LEU A 180 -4.31 -1.36 -25.46
N ALA A 181 -5.35 -0.54 -25.68
CA ALA A 181 -6.76 -0.97 -25.76
C ALA A 181 -7.22 -1.36 -27.19
N GLY A 182 -6.32 -1.23 -28.17
CA GLY A 182 -6.58 -1.07 -29.60
C GLY A 182 -6.60 -2.32 -30.45
N ALA A 183 -7.11 -3.45 -29.95
CA ALA A 183 -7.70 -4.49 -30.81
C ALA A 183 -9.21 -4.65 -30.60
N ARG A 184 -9.79 -3.99 -29.58
CA ARG A 184 -11.20 -4.15 -29.14
C ARG A 184 -11.95 -2.82 -28.96
N GLY A 185 -11.46 -1.72 -29.53
CA GLY A 185 -12.13 -0.41 -29.43
C GLY A 185 -12.02 0.23 -28.03
N ASN A 186 -12.36 1.52 -27.97
CA ASN A 186 -12.21 2.37 -26.78
C ASN A 186 -13.07 1.91 -25.58
N ASP A 187 -14.05 1.03 -25.82
CA ASP A 187 -15.08 0.66 -24.85
C ASP A 187 -14.89 -0.74 -24.24
N GLY A 188 -13.78 -1.44 -24.54
CA GLY A 188 -13.51 -2.77 -24.00
C GLY A 188 -14.46 -3.87 -24.51
N VAL A 189 -15.35 -3.55 -25.46
CA VAL A 189 -16.31 -4.48 -26.08
C VAL A 189 -15.66 -5.16 -27.27
N THR A 190 -15.64 -6.50 -27.26
CA THR A 190 -15.18 -7.31 -28.38
C THR A 190 -15.93 -6.93 -29.67
N ALA A 191 -15.24 -6.31 -30.64
CA ALA A 191 -15.66 -6.39 -32.03
C ALA A 191 -14.90 -7.55 -32.67
N THR A 192 -15.47 -8.75 -32.63
CA THR A 192 -15.01 -9.86 -33.47
C THR A 192 -15.31 -9.52 -34.93
N ARG A 193 -14.57 -8.58 -35.52
CA ARG A 193 -14.69 -8.25 -36.94
C ARG A 193 -13.80 -9.18 -37.76
N ILE A 194 -14.21 -10.45 -37.86
CA ILE A 194 -13.88 -11.25 -39.03
C ILE A 194 -14.88 -10.86 -40.11
N ARG A 195 -14.50 -9.86 -40.92
CA ARG A 195 -14.95 -9.60 -42.30
C ARG A 195 -16.28 -10.29 -42.72
N ALA A 196 -17.39 -9.88 -42.13
CA ALA A 196 -18.73 -10.23 -42.60
C ALA A 196 -19.46 -8.95 -43.04
N ASN A 197 -20.21 -9.07 -44.13
CA ASN A 197 -20.96 -7.98 -44.77
C ASN A 197 -21.81 -7.19 -43.77
N PRO A 198 -22.01 -5.87 -43.97
CA PRO A 198 -22.76 -5.00 -43.07
C PRO A 198 -24.29 -5.15 -43.23
N SER A 199 -24.83 -6.37 -43.35
CA SER A 199 -26.26 -6.58 -43.64
C SER A 199 -26.98 -7.62 -42.77
N ASP A 200 -26.42 -8.05 -41.64
CA ASP A 200 -27.23 -8.80 -40.67
C ASP A 200 -26.81 -8.47 -39.24
N ASP A 201 -27.81 -8.18 -38.41
CA ASP A 201 -27.72 -8.19 -36.96
C ASP A 201 -27.36 -9.62 -36.56
N ASP A 202 -26.06 -9.94 -36.48
CA ASP A 202 -25.58 -11.29 -36.18
C ASP A 202 -25.67 -11.56 -34.67
N VAL A 203 -26.91 -11.56 -34.18
CA VAL A 203 -27.30 -12.12 -32.90
C VAL A 203 -27.43 -13.62 -33.13
N MET A 204 -26.56 -14.42 -32.50
CA MET A 204 -26.68 -15.88 -32.54
C MET A 204 -28.12 -16.25 -32.19
N THR A 205 -28.81 -16.95 -33.08
CA THR A 205 -30.21 -17.31 -32.87
C THR A 205 -30.25 -18.77 -32.41
N ARG A 206 -31.00 -19.07 -31.35
CA ARG A 206 -31.17 -20.43 -30.83
C ARG A 206 -32.63 -20.84 -30.81
N GLU A 207 -32.86 -22.15 -30.76
CA GLU A 207 -34.20 -22.71 -30.54
C GLU A 207 -34.80 -22.17 -29.22
N TYR A 208 -36.09 -21.83 -29.30
CA TYR A 208 -36.90 -21.45 -28.16
C TYR A 208 -36.96 -22.59 -27.14
N ARG A 209 -36.64 -22.30 -25.88
CA ARG A 209 -36.86 -23.23 -24.77
C ARG A 209 -38.02 -22.73 -23.93
N HIS A 210 -38.79 -23.67 -23.40
CA HIS A 210 -39.92 -23.34 -22.53
C HIS A 210 -39.43 -22.53 -21.32
N GLY A 211 -39.85 -21.26 -21.23
CA GLY A 211 -39.37 -20.29 -20.24
C GLY A 211 -38.74 -19.04 -20.85
N ASP A 212 -38.40 -19.07 -22.14
CA ASP A 212 -37.94 -17.87 -22.85
C ASP A 212 -39.08 -16.86 -23.05
N PRO A 213 -38.83 -15.56 -22.89
CA PRO A 213 -39.88 -14.56 -23.07
C PRO A 213 -40.20 -14.38 -24.56
N MET A 214 -41.46 -14.59 -24.96
CA MET A 214 -41.94 -14.49 -26.36
C MET A 214 -41.57 -13.18 -27.07
N ARG A 215 -41.35 -12.08 -26.33
CA ARG A 215 -40.88 -10.79 -26.90
C ARG A 215 -39.50 -10.86 -27.56
N ARG A 216 -38.71 -11.89 -27.28
CA ARG A 216 -37.36 -12.09 -27.83
C ARG A 216 -37.34 -13.03 -29.04
N VAL A 217 -38.50 -13.49 -29.50
CA VAL A 217 -38.63 -14.33 -30.70
C VAL A 217 -38.20 -13.53 -31.92
N HIS A 218 -37.28 -14.09 -32.69
CA HIS A 218 -36.86 -13.54 -33.97
C HIS A 218 -37.79 -14.07 -35.07
N TRP A 219 -38.82 -13.31 -35.42
CA TRP A 219 -39.85 -13.77 -36.36
C TRP A 219 -39.34 -14.11 -37.75
N ALA A 220 -38.34 -13.38 -38.28
CA ALA A 220 -37.77 -13.71 -39.59
C ALA A 220 -37.02 -15.06 -39.59
N ALA A 221 -36.10 -15.28 -38.65
CA ALA A 221 -35.44 -16.57 -38.45
C ALA A 221 -36.44 -17.72 -38.15
N THR A 222 -37.47 -17.44 -37.35
CA THR A 222 -38.57 -18.39 -37.08
C THR A 222 -39.30 -18.78 -38.37
N ALA A 223 -39.57 -17.82 -39.26
CA ALA A 223 -40.24 -18.07 -40.53
C ALA A 223 -39.38 -18.91 -41.50
N HIS A 224 -38.06 -18.77 -41.46
CA HIS A 224 -37.14 -19.54 -42.30
C HIS A 224 -36.86 -20.96 -41.76
N HIS A 225 -36.77 -21.14 -40.45
CA HIS A 225 -36.45 -22.42 -39.83
C HIS A 225 -37.67 -23.28 -39.47
N GLY A 226 -38.88 -22.70 -39.46
CA GLY A 226 -40.12 -23.42 -39.16
C GLY A 226 -40.35 -23.72 -37.68
N GLU A 227 -39.42 -23.33 -36.81
CA GLU A 227 -39.50 -23.49 -35.36
C GLU A 227 -39.25 -22.14 -34.67
N LEU A 228 -39.76 -21.95 -33.44
CA LEU A 228 -39.60 -20.69 -32.72
C LEU A 228 -38.12 -20.45 -32.40
N MET A 229 -37.59 -19.35 -32.92
CA MET A 229 -36.19 -18.97 -32.78
C MET A 229 -36.09 -17.73 -31.89
N VAL A 230 -35.18 -17.73 -30.91
CA VAL A 230 -34.99 -16.64 -29.94
C VAL A 230 -33.61 -16.01 -30.13
N ARG A 231 -33.56 -14.68 -30.05
CA ARG A 231 -32.32 -13.90 -30.00
C ARG A 231 -31.51 -14.31 -28.76
N GLN A 232 -30.33 -14.90 -28.94
CA GLN A 232 -29.41 -15.17 -27.84
C GLN A 232 -28.72 -13.86 -27.43
N GLU A 233 -28.86 -13.45 -26.18
CA GLU A 233 -28.07 -12.32 -25.68
C GLU A 233 -26.60 -12.75 -25.66
N GLU A 234 -25.76 -12.02 -26.39
CA GLU A 234 -24.32 -12.09 -26.20
C GLU A 234 -24.04 -11.69 -24.76
N SER A 235 -23.49 -12.61 -23.97
CA SER A 235 -23.03 -12.26 -22.63
C SER A 235 -21.93 -11.22 -22.80
N VAL A 236 -22.19 -9.97 -22.44
CA VAL A 236 -21.18 -8.93 -22.38
C VAL A 236 -20.16 -9.36 -21.32
N THR A 237 -19.09 -10.02 -21.76
CA THR A 237 -18.00 -10.41 -20.88
C THR A 237 -17.27 -9.13 -20.49
N THR A 238 -17.22 -8.83 -19.19
CA THR A 238 -16.36 -7.75 -18.68
C THR A 238 -14.93 -8.03 -19.15
N PRO A 239 -14.27 -7.07 -19.80
CA PRO A 239 -12.89 -7.29 -20.24
C PRO A 239 -12.00 -7.49 -19.00
N GLU A 240 -11.05 -8.42 -19.06
CA GLU A 240 -10.13 -8.70 -17.95
C GLU A 240 -8.70 -8.33 -18.36
N ALA A 241 -7.91 -7.77 -17.45
CA ALA A 241 -6.49 -7.53 -17.65
C ALA A 241 -5.70 -8.16 -16.50
N THR A 242 -4.61 -8.85 -16.84
CA THR A 242 -3.73 -9.45 -15.82
C THR A 242 -2.45 -8.64 -15.68
N ILE A 243 -2.13 -8.25 -14.46
CA ILE A 243 -0.91 -7.54 -14.08
C ILE A 243 -0.07 -8.48 -13.22
N ILE A 244 1.12 -8.82 -13.72
CA ILE A 244 2.15 -9.56 -13.01
C ILE A 244 3.08 -8.53 -12.38
N MET A 245 3.21 -8.56 -11.06
CA MET A 245 4.06 -7.63 -10.31
C MET A 245 5.17 -8.40 -9.60
N ASP A 246 6.42 -8.14 -9.97
CA ASP A 246 7.57 -8.69 -9.24
C ASP A 246 7.78 -7.87 -7.96
N HIS A 247 7.88 -8.56 -6.82
CA HIS A 247 8.22 -7.97 -5.51
C HIS A 247 9.51 -8.56 -4.92
N ARG A 248 10.25 -9.37 -5.69
CA ARG A 248 11.46 -10.04 -5.17
C ARG A 248 12.55 -9.03 -4.91
N TYR A 249 13.14 -9.10 -3.71
CA TYR A 249 14.24 -8.22 -3.34
C TYR A 249 15.43 -8.32 -4.32
N SER A 250 15.80 -9.53 -4.77
CA SER A 250 16.90 -9.73 -5.73
C SER A 250 16.72 -8.98 -7.04
N SER A 251 15.48 -8.84 -7.52
CA SER A 251 15.16 -8.15 -8.77
C SER A 251 15.34 -6.62 -8.64
N PHE A 252 15.06 -6.05 -7.47
CA PHE A 252 15.00 -4.59 -7.26
C PHE A 252 16.16 -4.02 -6.44
N ALA A 253 17.02 -4.85 -5.84
CA ALA A 253 18.07 -4.42 -4.92
C ALA A 253 19.41 -4.00 -5.58
N ILE A 254 19.50 -3.91 -6.90
CA ILE A 254 20.78 -3.73 -7.63
C ILE A 254 21.14 -2.25 -7.85
N GLY A 255 20.81 -1.34 -6.93
CA GLY A 255 20.94 0.11 -7.18
C GLY A 255 21.29 0.98 -5.97
N PRO A 256 21.84 2.20 -6.18
CA PRO A 256 22.18 3.15 -5.11
C PRO A 256 20.96 3.74 -4.35
N GLY A 257 19.74 3.25 -4.64
CA GLY A 257 18.49 3.65 -4.01
C GLY A 257 17.82 2.57 -3.15
N SER A 258 18.46 1.43 -2.90
CA SER A 258 17.93 0.40 -1.99
C SER A 258 17.84 0.92 -0.56
N ARG A 259 16.66 0.81 0.04
CA ARG A 259 16.36 1.27 1.39
C ARG A 259 16.03 0.09 2.27
N PHE A 260 16.74 -0.03 3.39
CA PHE A 260 16.48 -1.03 4.40
C PHE A 260 15.68 -0.41 5.54
N PRO A 261 14.70 -1.13 6.12
CA PRO A 261 14.09 -0.72 7.37
C PRO A 261 15.18 -0.55 8.42
N ALA A 262 15.24 0.61 9.09
CA ALA A 262 16.09 0.74 10.26
C ALA A 262 15.62 -0.28 11.32
N VAL A 263 16.55 -0.95 12.01
CA VAL A 263 16.25 -1.85 13.13
C VAL A 263 15.85 -1.00 14.34
N HIS A 264 14.65 -0.44 14.31
CA HIS A 264 13.97 0.19 15.44
C HIS A 264 12.56 -0.41 15.54
N ASP A 265 12.13 -0.63 16.77
CA ASP A 265 10.96 -1.45 17.17
C ASP A 265 9.61 -0.94 16.61
N ASP A 266 9.55 0.30 16.08
CA ASP A 266 8.36 0.91 15.46
C ASP A 266 8.35 0.75 13.92
N SER A 267 8.43 -0.51 13.47
CA SER A 267 8.70 -0.97 12.09
C SER A 267 7.58 -0.74 11.04
N PHE A 268 7.17 0.51 10.82
CA PHE A 268 6.33 0.93 9.68
C PHE A 268 7.13 1.32 8.43
N GLU A 269 8.46 1.23 8.48
CA GLU A 269 9.32 1.48 7.31
C GLU A 269 9.32 0.26 6.38
N LEU A 270 9.02 0.49 5.10
CA LEU A 270 8.92 -0.56 4.08
C LEU A 270 10.30 -0.87 3.48
N LEU A 271 10.60 -2.16 3.30
CA LEU A 271 11.74 -2.58 2.48
C LEU A 271 11.43 -2.25 1.01
N SER A 272 12.15 -1.29 0.44
CA SER A 272 11.85 -0.75 -0.89
C SER A 272 13.08 -0.19 -1.59
N SER A 273 12.96 0.09 -2.88
CA SER A 273 13.98 0.75 -3.72
C SER A 273 13.30 1.74 -4.67
N ASP A 274 14.05 2.68 -5.25
CA ASP A 274 13.48 3.65 -6.19
C ASP A 274 12.89 2.99 -7.44
N SER A 275 13.48 1.90 -7.94
CA SER A 275 12.91 1.09 -9.02
C SER A 275 11.61 0.40 -8.62
N PHE A 276 11.51 -0.08 -7.38
CA PHE A 276 10.27 -0.69 -6.88
C PHE A 276 9.17 0.36 -6.65
N GLU A 277 9.49 1.53 -6.08
CA GLU A 277 8.53 2.65 -5.95
C GLU A 277 7.96 3.09 -7.31
N TRP A 278 8.82 3.12 -8.33
CA TRP A 278 8.40 3.39 -9.69
C TRP A 278 7.43 2.31 -10.21
N ALA A 279 7.75 1.02 -10.00
CA ALA A 279 6.90 -0.09 -10.39
C ALA A 279 5.54 -0.08 -9.66
N VAL A 280 5.50 0.27 -8.38
CA VAL A 280 4.26 0.47 -7.61
C VAL A 280 3.42 1.61 -8.19
N THR A 281 4.07 2.73 -8.53
CA THR A 281 3.39 3.88 -9.15
C THR A 281 2.84 3.50 -10.52
N ALA A 282 3.59 2.72 -11.31
CA ALA A 282 3.16 2.16 -12.59
C ALA A 282 1.96 1.22 -12.40
N ALA A 283 2.00 0.31 -11.43
CA ALA A 283 0.89 -0.59 -11.11
C ALA A 283 -0.39 0.19 -10.81
N MET A 284 -0.31 1.21 -9.95
CA MET A 284 -1.47 2.03 -9.61
C MET A 284 -2.01 2.82 -10.82
N SER A 285 -1.11 3.41 -11.61
CA SER A 285 -1.48 4.22 -12.78
C SER A 285 -2.10 3.39 -13.90
N ILE A 286 -1.53 2.21 -14.18
CA ILE A 286 -2.06 1.24 -15.14
C ILE A 286 -3.42 0.73 -14.68
N SER A 287 -3.56 0.44 -13.38
CA SER A 287 -4.84 0.00 -12.81
C SER A 287 -5.93 1.05 -12.96
N ALA A 288 -5.63 2.31 -12.64
CA ALA A 288 -6.57 3.42 -12.83
C ALA A 288 -6.97 3.55 -14.32
N HIS A 289 -5.98 3.54 -15.22
CA HIS A 289 -6.21 3.67 -16.66
C HIS A 289 -7.07 2.53 -17.25
N LEU A 290 -6.88 1.29 -16.77
CA LEU A 290 -7.67 0.14 -17.20
C LEU A 290 -9.05 0.09 -16.53
N ALA A 291 -9.16 0.49 -15.27
CA ALA A 291 -10.43 0.58 -14.54
C ALA A 291 -11.37 1.63 -15.17
N GLU A 292 -10.85 2.76 -15.65
CA GLU A 292 -11.61 3.76 -16.43
C GLU A 292 -12.24 3.18 -17.70
N ARG A 293 -11.66 2.09 -18.24
CA ARG A 293 -12.14 1.36 -19.42
C ARG A 293 -12.95 0.11 -19.04
N ASN A 294 -13.39 0.03 -17.79
CA ASN A 294 -14.19 -1.07 -17.23
C ASN A 294 -13.50 -2.46 -17.29
N TYR A 295 -12.17 -2.50 -17.25
CA TYR A 295 -11.46 -3.77 -17.07
C TYR A 295 -11.60 -4.28 -15.64
N SER A 296 -11.86 -5.57 -15.48
CA SER A 296 -11.56 -6.30 -14.26
C SER A 296 -10.07 -6.59 -14.22
N LEU A 297 -9.43 -6.32 -13.08
CA LEU A 297 -7.98 -6.36 -12.93
C LEU A 297 -7.59 -7.57 -12.10
N ARG A 298 -6.69 -8.39 -12.63
CA ARG A 298 -6.11 -9.51 -11.91
C ARG A 298 -4.66 -9.24 -11.57
N PHE A 299 -4.28 -9.43 -10.31
CA PHE A 299 -2.91 -9.19 -9.82
C PHE A 299 -2.24 -10.48 -9.37
N LEU A 300 -1.13 -10.83 -10.02
CA LEU A 300 -0.32 -12.00 -9.70
C LEU A 300 1.12 -11.62 -9.39
N ASP A 301 1.77 -12.35 -8.50
CA ASP A 301 3.22 -12.24 -8.29
C ASP A 301 4.01 -13.09 -9.29
N ALA A 302 5.35 -13.10 -9.15
CA ALA A 302 6.24 -13.87 -10.01
C ALA A 302 6.08 -15.40 -9.87
N ALA A 303 5.48 -15.91 -8.80
CA ALA A 303 5.15 -17.33 -8.58
C ALA A 303 3.68 -17.64 -8.90
N GLY A 304 2.92 -16.66 -9.41
CA GLY A 304 1.50 -16.80 -9.70
C GLY A 304 0.59 -16.76 -8.47
N ASN A 305 1.03 -16.37 -7.28
CA ASN A 305 0.13 -16.14 -6.13
C ASN A 305 -0.52 -14.75 -6.21
N PRO A 306 -1.57 -14.48 -5.40
CA PRO A 306 -2.12 -13.12 -5.29
C PRO A 306 -1.02 -12.12 -4.94
N ALA A 307 -0.83 -11.08 -5.77
CA ALA A 307 0.33 -10.19 -5.65
C ALA A 307 0.42 -9.43 -4.31
N PHE A 308 -0.72 -9.25 -3.65
CA PHE A 308 -0.85 -8.43 -2.43
C PHE A 308 -0.88 -9.25 -1.14
N HIS A 309 -0.68 -10.57 -1.19
CA HIS A 309 -0.70 -11.44 -0.03
C HIS A 309 0.27 -10.98 1.09
N GLY A 310 1.44 -10.45 0.72
CA GLY A 310 2.44 -9.93 1.67
C GLY A 310 2.22 -8.49 2.15
N SER A 311 1.20 -7.78 1.65
CA SER A 311 0.97 -6.38 2.02
C SER A 311 0.17 -6.25 3.31
N ARG A 312 0.69 -5.51 4.28
CA ARG A 312 0.04 -5.27 5.58
C ARG A 312 -1.24 -4.44 5.49
N SER A 313 -1.42 -3.73 4.37
CA SER A 313 -2.54 -2.83 4.13
C SER A 313 -3.57 -3.40 3.16
N ALA A 314 -3.37 -4.63 2.66
CA ALA A 314 -4.32 -5.27 1.77
C ALA A 314 -5.64 -5.59 2.50
N PRO A 315 -6.79 -5.05 2.07
CA PRO A 315 -8.08 -5.39 2.67
C PRO A 315 -8.45 -6.87 2.42
N PHE A 316 -8.04 -7.39 1.25
CA PHE A 316 -8.27 -8.78 0.82
C PHE A 316 -6.96 -9.39 0.30
N PRO A 317 -6.11 -9.95 1.19
CA PRO A 317 -4.79 -10.47 0.82
C PRO A 317 -4.82 -11.65 -0.17
N ASP A 318 -5.87 -12.48 -0.11
CA ASP A 318 -6.02 -13.67 -0.95
C ASP A 318 -6.76 -13.38 -2.27
N ALA A 319 -7.22 -12.14 -2.48
CA ALA A 319 -7.95 -11.77 -3.68
C ALA A 319 -6.99 -11.62 -4.86
N GLU A 320 -7.35 -12.23 -5.99
CA GLU A 320 -6.60 -12.05 -7.24
C GLU A 320 -7.27 -11.03 -8.15
N GLU A 321 -8.60 -10.86 -8.06
CA GLU A 321 -9.41 -10.09 -8.99
C GLU A 321 -10.06 -8.88 -8.32
N TYR A 322 -10.04 -7.74 -9.02
CA TYR A 322 -10.53 -6.45 -8.55
C TYR A 322 -11.30 -5.77 -9.67
N SER A 323 -12.57 -5.40 -9.40
CA SER A 323 -13.42 -4.74 -10.39
C SER A 323 -14.10 -3.49 -9.82
N GLY A 324 -14.40 -2.54 -10.72
CA GLY A 324 -15.06 -1.28 -10.38
C GLY A 324 -14.25 -0.36 -9.47
N SER A 325 -14.91 0.66 -8.93
CA SER A 325 -14.28 1.69 -8.08
C SER A 325 -13.77 1.13 -6.74
N GLY A 326 -14.51 0.20 -6.12
CA GLY A 326 -14.09 -0.47 -4.90
C GLY A 326 -12.85 -1.37 -5.10
N GLY A 327 -12.74 -2.00 -6.28
CA GLY A 327 -11.54 -2.74 -6.68
C GLY A 327 -10.32 -1.84 -6.80
N LEU A 328 -10.45 -0.68 -7.45
CA LEU A 328 -9.36 0.29 -7.58
C LEU A 328 -8.91 0.85 -6.22
N GLN A 329 -9.84 1.15 -5.32
CA GLN A 329 -9.52 1.55 -3.95
C GLN A 329 -8.76 0.44 -3.21
N SER A 330 -9.23 -0.81 -3.32
CA SER A 330 -8.58 -1.97 -2.69
C SER A 330 -7.17 -2.21 -3.23
N ILE A 331 -6.93 -1.99 -4.53
CA ILE A 331 -5.59 -2.03 -5.14
C ILE A 331 -4.71 -0.92 -4.54
N GLY A 332 -5.21 0.32 -4.46
CA GLY A 332 -4.48 1.44 -3.87
C GLY A 332 -4.07 1.17 -2.42
N GLU A 333 -5.01 0.70 -1.60
CA GLU A 333 -4.77 0.29 -0.22
C GLU A 333 -3.77 -0.87 -0.14
N SER A 334 -3.89 -1.89 -0.99
CA SER A 334 -2.95 -3.01 -1.04
C SER A 334 -1.54 -2.58 -1.45
N LEU A 335 -1.41 -1.61 -2.36
CA LEU A 335 -0.11 -1.06 -2.76
C LEU A 335 0.50 -0.13 -1.70
N ALA A 336 -0.28 0.37 -0.73
CA ALA A 336 0.21 1.31 0.27
C ALA A 336 1.36 0.74 1.12
N ALA A 337 1.22 -0.49 1.61
CA ALA A 337 2.22 -1.16 2.45
C ALA A 337 2.81 -2.44 1.82
N ILE A 338 2.74 -2.56 0.49
CA ILE A 338 3.48 -3.61 -0.22
C ILE A 338 4.98 -3.32 -0.11
N GLN A 339 5.77 -4.35 0.20
CA GLN A 339 7.22 -4.25 0.37
C GLN A 339 7.91 -5.31 -0.50
N LEU A 340 9.21 -5.15 -0.70
CA LEU A 340 10.01 -6.20 -1.30
C LEU A 340 10.08 -7.41 -0.37
N ASP A 341 10.05 -8.61 -0.96
CA ASP A 341 10.27 -9.86 -0.25
C ASP A 341 11.73 -9.92 0.21
N GLY A 342 11.98 -9.55 1.46
CA GLY A 342 13.33 -9.56 2.03
C GLY A 342 14.01 -10.92 1.89
N PRO A 343 15.36 -10.97 1.98
CA PRO A 343 16.06 -12.23 2.09
C PRO A 343 15.45 -13.00 3.28
N ARG A 344 14.87 -14.17 3.01
CA ARG A 344 14.14 -14.99 3.99
C ARG A 344 14.92 -15.05 5.31
N HIS A 345 14.45 -14.35 6.35
CA HIS A 345 14.74 -14.75 7.71
C HIS A 345 13.69 -15.81 8.07
N PRO A 346 14.09 -17.08 8.28
CA PRO A 346 13.13 -18.10 8.68
C PRO A 346 12.57 -17.75 10.07
N HIS A 347 11.25 -17.86 10.19
CA HIS A 347 10.44 -17.86 11.41
C HIS A 347 10.31 -16.57 12.25
N GLY A 348 9.08 -16.04 12.21
CA GLY A 348 8.44 -15.29 13.28
C GLY A 348 7.12 -15.93 13.72
N GLU A 349 7.03 -17.26 13.67
CA GLU A 349 5.94 -18.00 14.32
C GLU A 349 6.33 -18.14 15.81
N GLY A 350 5.74 -17.32 16.68
CA GLY A 350 5.94 -17.48 18.12
C GLY A 350 5.78 -16.24 18.98
N ARG A 351 4.54 -15.75 19.15
CA ARG A 351 4.01 -15.34 20.47
C ARG A 351 2.53 -14.97 20.40
N ARG A 352 1.67 -15.99 20.44
CA ARG A 352 0.41 -15.93 21.19
C ARG A 352 0.25 -17.23 21.95
N GLY A 353 0.61 -17.15 23.24
CA GLY A 353 0.42 -18.24 24.18
C GLY A 353 -1.07 -18.45 24.45
N ASP A 354 -1.44 -19.72 24.37
CA ASP A 354 -2.33 -20.47 25.26
C ASP A 354 -3.62 -19.81 25.79
N ILE A 355 -4.76 -20.44 25.48
CA ILE A 355 -5.68 -21.03 26.47
C ILE A 355 -6.65 -22.01 25.77
N ARG A 356 -6.43 -23.31 26.05
CA ARG A 356 -7.39 -24.41 26.33
C ARG A 356 -8.11 -25.19 25.21
N ARG A 357 -7.74 -26.48 25.22
CA ARG A 357 -8.54 -27.72 25.34
C ARG A 357 -9.14 -28.38 24.09
N ASN A 358 -8.60 -29.58 23.85
CA ASN A 358 -9.23 -30.87 23.50
C ASN A 358 -10.42 -30.85 22.53
N ASP A 359 -10.25 -31.52 21.40
CA ASP A 359 -10.79 -32.89 21.29
C ASP A 359 -10.07 -33.71 20.22
N ALA A 360 -9.94 -35.00 20.52
CA ALA A 360 -9.26 -36.01 19.74
C ALA A 360 -10.19 -36.67 18.70
N LYS A 361 -9.65 -36.93 17.51
CA LYS A 361 -9.92 -38.04 16.56
C LYS A 361 -9.17 -37.67 15.27
N GLY A 362 -8.12 -38.37 14.84
CA GLY A 362 -8.13 -39.75 14.38
C GLY A 362 -8.27 -39.76 12.85
N GLY A 363 -7.16 -39.93 12.13
CA GLY A 363 -7.16 -40.00 10.66
C GLY A 363 -5.75 -40.20 10.09
N GLU A 364 -5.53 -41.35 9.48
CA GLU A 364 -4.26 -41.90 9.01
C GLU A 364 -3.70 -41.22 7.74
N GLY A 365 -2.37 -41.20 7.66
CA GLY A 365 -1.63 -41.62 6.47
C GLY A 365 -1.59 -40.71 5.23
N LYS A 366 -0.47 -39.98 5.07
CA LYS A 366 0.28 -40.02 3.81
C LYS A 366 1.74 -39.60 4.04
N ARG A 367 2.64 -40.58 4.03
CA ARG A 367 4.08 -40.36 3.80
C ARG A 367 4.23 -40.01 2.33
N GLY A 368 4.73 -38.81 2.05
CA GLY A 368 4.97 -38.31 0.70
C GLY A 368 6.24 -37.48 0.69
N ASP A 369 7.30 -38.13 0.23
CA ASP A 369 8.49 -37.62 -0.45
C ASP A 369 9.35 -36.51 0.20
N GLY A 370 10.59 -36.88 0.48
CA GLY A 370 11.65 -35.97 0.89
C GLY A 370 12.20 -35.22 -0.31
N GLY A 371 11.62 -34.07 -0.60
CA GLY A 371 12.18 -33.08 -1.52
C GLY A 371 13.28 -32.25 -0.83
N ASN A 372 14.46 -32.26 -1.45
CA ASN A 372 15.66 -31.47 -1.13
C ASN A 372 15.36 -30.02 -0.66
N PRO A 373 15.94 -29.50 0.45
CA PRO A 373 15.59 -28.17 0.97
C PRO A 373 16.24 -26.96 0.25
N ASP A 374 16.99 -27.18 -0.84
CA ASP A 374 17.68 -26.11 -1.59
C ASP A 374 16.95 -25.61 -2.85
N GLY A 375 15.68 -26.00 -3.05
CA GLY A 375 14.84 -25.50 -4.15
C GLY A 375 14.18 -24.17 -3.79
N GLY A 376 14.83 -23.04 -4.06
CA GLY A 376 14.09 -21.79 -4.24
C GLY A 376 13.11 -21.98 -5.40
N GLU A 377 11.81 -21.82 -5.16
CA GLU A 377 10.77 -21.80 -6.20
C GLU A 377 11.26 -20.91 -7.35
N ALA A 378 11.40 -21.48 -8.55
CA ALA A 378 11.86 -20.74 -9.70
C ALA A 378 10.82 -19.67 -10.05
N ALA A 379 11.25 -18.44 -10.27
CA ALA A 379 10.31 -17.40 -10.68
C ALA A 379 9.77 -17.68 -12.10
N PHE A 380 8.51 -17.33 -12.32
CA PHE A 380 7.78 -17.55 -13.57
C PHE A 380 7.67 -19.04 -13.94
N ASP A 381 7.36 -19.86 -12.94
CA ASP A 381 7.22 -21.31 -13.05
C ASP A 381 5.90 -21.76 -13.73
N ASP A 382 5.73 -23.08 -13.83
CA ASP A 382 4.56 -23.72 -14.45
C ASP A 382 3.25 -23.30 -13.77
N ARG A 383 3.27 -22.98 -12.48
CA ARG A 383 2.09 -22.53 -11.73
C ARG A 383 1.57 -21.19 -12.25
N LEU A 384 2.46 -20.23 -12.51
CA LEU A 384 2.08 -18.97 -13.14
C LEU A 384 1.47 -19.22 -14.53
N MET A 385 2.08 -20.11 -15.31
CA MET A 385 1.60 -20.45 -16.66
C MET A 385 0.22 -21.10 -16.62
N ASP A 386 -0.03 -22.04 -15.71
CA ASP A 386 -1.33 -22.68 -15.53
C ASP A 386 -2.42 -21.65 -15.16
N LYS A 387 -2.09 -20.71 -14.27
CA LYS A 387 -3.01 -19.64 -13.88
C LYS A 387 -3.33 -18.66 -15.02
N LEU A 388 -2.36 -18.36 -15.87
CA LEU A 388 -2.58 -17.54 -17.06
C LEU A 388 -3.38 -18.30 -18.13
N ALA A 389 -3.10 -19.59 -18.31
CA ALA A 389 -3.82 -20.46 -19.23
C ALA A 389 -5.31 -20.57 -18.87
N ALA A 390 -5.65 -20.60 -17.58
CA ALA A 390 -7.04 -20.60 -17.10
C ALA A 390 -7.85 -19.36 -17.55
N HIS A 391 -7.18 -18.21 -17.80
CA HIS A 391 -7.81 -16.95 -18.23
C HIS A 391 -7.32 -16.51 -19.63
N ARG A 392 -7.00 -17.48 -20.50
CA ARG A 392 -6.45 -17.21 -21.82
C ARG A 392 -7.36 -16.31 -22.67
N LEU A 393 -6.76 -15.31 -23.34
CA LEU A 393 -7.36 -14.35 -24.28
C LEU A 393 -8.46 -13.43 -23.72
N ARG A 394 -8.58 -13.32 -22.39
CA ARG A 394 -9.54 -12.42 -21.74
C ARG A 394 -9.15 -10.94 -21.77
N GLY A 395 -7.88 -10.64 -22.07
CA GLY A 395 -7.40 -9.29 -22.40
C GLY A 395 -5.87 -9.17 -22.30
N PRO A 396 -5.32 -7.97 -22.02
CA PRO A 396 -3.88 -7.77 -22.00
C PRO A 396 -3.22 -8.38 -20.75
N VAL A 397 -1.98 -8.83 -20.92
CA VAL A 397 -1.09 -9.24 -19.83
C VAL A 397 0.03 -8.22 -19.71
N LEU A 398 0.21 -7.65 -18.53
CA LEU A 398 1.22 -6.65 -18.24
C LEU A 398 2.16 -7.17 -17.16
N ALA A 399 3.47 -7.04 -17.37
CA ALA A 399 4.49 -7.45 -16.41
C ALA A 399 5.29 -6.23 -15.94
N LEU A 400 5.29 -6.00 -14.63
CA LEU A 400 6.07 -4.97 -13.95
C LEU A 400 7.21 -5.65 -13.21
N LEU A 401 8.41 -5.56 -13.78
CA LEU A 401 9.55 -6.38 -13.40
C LEU A 401 10.73 -5.51 -12.96
N GLY A 402 11.58 -6.05 -12.10
CA GLY A 402 12.88 -5.46 -11.78
C GLY A 402 13.95 -5.85 -12.81
N THR A 403 15.17 -6.03 -12.33
CA THR A 403 16.22 -6.71 -13.08
C THR A 403 15.85 -8.18 -13.29
N LEU A 404 16.07 -8.67 -14.50
CA LEU A 404 15.64 -9.99 -14.94
C LEU A 404 16.81 -10.69 -15.62
N GLY A 405 17.10 -11.93 -15.22
CA GLY A 405 18.09 -12.76 -15.90
C GLY A 405 17.57 -13.28 -17.24
N GLU A 406 18.47 -13.70 -18.13
CA GLU A 406 18.08 -14.24 -19.44
C GLU A 406 17.24 -15.53 -19.32
N ALA A 407 17.58 -16.40 -18.36
CA ALA A 407 16.82 -17.62 -18.10
C ALA A 407 15.39 -17.32 -17.62
N GLU A 408 15.23 -16.35 -16.72
CA GLU A 408 13.92 -15.90 -16.23
C GLU A 408 13.11 -15.22 -17.32
N ALA A 409 13.75 -14.43 -18.19
CA ALA A 409 13.11 -13.83 -19.36
C ALA A 409 12.57 -14.90 -20.32
N ARG A 410 13.33 -15.99 -20.54
CA ARG A 410 12.87 -17.14 -21.33
C ARG A 410 11.75 -17.92 -20.64
N ALA A 411 11.77 -18.01 -19.30
CA ALA A 411 10.67 -18.62 -18.54
C ALA A 411 9.38 -17.80 -18.66
N LEU A 412 9.45 -16.47 -18.63
CA LEU A 412 8.28 -15.59 -18.79
C LEU A 412 7.79 -15.46 -20.25
N ALA A 413 8.64 -15.74 -21.24
CA ALA A 413 8.31 -15.56 -22.66
C ALA A 413 6.96 -16.21 -23.10
N PRO A 414 6.63 -17.47 -22.73
CA PRO A 414 5.36 -18.11 -23.12
C PRO A 414 4.11 -17.39 -22.63
N ALA A 415 4.19 -16.63 -21.53
CA ALA A 415 3.04 -15.94 -20.97
C ALA A 415 2.43 -14.88 -21.90
N ALA A 416 3.20 -14.37 -22.88
CA ALA A 416 2.67 -13.50 -23.92
C ALA A 416 1.57 -14.16 -24.76
N GLY A 417 1.63 -15.48 -24.96
CA GLY A 417 0.65 -16.25 -25.74
C GLY A 417 -0.69 -16.49 -25.04
N PHE A 418 -0.79 -16.15 -23.75
CA PHE A 418 -2.04 -16.22 -22.98
C PHE A 418 -2.84 -14.91 -23.03
N GLY A 419 -2.20 -13.77 -23.32
CA GLY A 419 -2.86 -12.47 -23.47
C GLY A 419 -3.30 -12.18 -24.90
N ALA A 420 -4.26 -11.27 -25.07
CA ALA A 420 -4.55 -10.66 -26.37
C ALA A 420 -3.40 -9.74 -26.83
N ASN A 421 -2.77 -9.06 -25.86
CA ASN A 421 -1.56 -8.28 -26.00
C ASN A 421 -0.68 -8.50 -24.76
N ALA A 422 0.64 -8.43 -24.91
CA ALA A 422 1.59 -8.65 -23.81
C ALA A 422 2.61 -7.50 -23.71
N PHE A 423 2.70 -6.88 -22.53
CA PHE A 423 3.58 -5.73 -22.28
C PHE A 423 4.47 -5.97 -21.08
N ALA A 424 5.76 -5.67 -21.19
CA ALA A 424 6.70 -5.81 -20.09
C ALA A 424 7.47 -4.51 -19.85
N LEU A 425 7.44 -4.01 -18.61
CA LEU A 425 8.26 -2.90 -18.13
C LEU A 425 9.32 -3.45 -17.18
N LEU A 426 10.59 -3.37 -17.58
CA LEU A 426 11.73 -3.75 -16.76
C LEU A 426 12.34 -2.49 -16.15
N VAL A 427 12.18 -2.32 -14.83
CA VAL A 427 12.67 -1.15 -14.11
C VAL A 427 14.06 -1.45 -13.54
N THR A 428 15.08 -0.83 -14.11
CA THR A 428 16.49 -1.06 -13.75
C THR A 428 17.28 0.24 -13.78
N GLU A 429 18.27 0.36 -12.89
CA GLU A 429 19.22 1.48 -12.93
C GLU A 429 20.09 1.47 -14.20
N HIS A 430 20.29 0.29 -14.80
CA HIS A 430 21.16 0.09 -15.95
C HIS A 430 20.40 -0.55 -17.13
N PRO A 431 19.67 0.22 -17.96
CA PRO A 431 18.87 -0.33 -19.06
C PRO A 431 19.67 -1.19 -20.04
N ARG A 432 20.97 -0.88 -20.24
CA ARG A 432 21.85 -1.65 -21.13
C ARG A 432 22.06 -3.09 -20.67
N SER A 433 22.08 -3.36 -19.37
CA SER A 433 22.25 -4.74 -18.87
C SER A 433 20.97 -5.58 -19.04
N ALA A 434 19.82 -4.93 -19.11
CA ALA A 434 18.53 -5.59 -19.36
C ALA A 434 18.29 -5.91 -20.84
N GLN A 435 19.17 -5.50 -21.75
CA GLN A 435 18.94 -5.64 -23.20
C GLN A 435 18.72 -7.10 -23.62
N ALA A 436 19.54 -8.03 -23.14
CA ALA A 436 19.39 -9.46 -23.45
C ALA A 436 18.03 -10.02 -22.98
N ALA A 437 17.56 -9.61 -21.79
CA ALA A 437 16.26 -10.01 -21.28
C ALA A 437 15.10 -9.39 -22.08
N VAL A 438 15.21 -8.11 -22.46
CA VAL A 438 14.24 -7.42 -23.32
C VAL A 438 14.14 -8.11 -24.68
N ASP A 439 15.26 -8.49 -25.28
CA ASP A 439 15.28 -9.16 -26.58
C ASP A 439 14.69 -10.58 -26.49
N ALA A 440 14.99 -11.32 -25.41
CA ALA A 440 14.36 -12.62 -25.15
C ALA A 440 12.84 -12.52 -24.99
N LEU A 441 12.34 -11.52 -24.27
CA LEU A 441 10.90 -11.27 -24.12
C LEU A 441 10.25 -10.88 -25.47
N ARG A 442 10.91 -10.02 -26.25
CA ARG A 442 10.43 -9.63 -27.59
C ARG A 442 10.33 -10.80 -28.55
N LEU A 443 11.32 -11.72 -28.53
CA LEU A 443 11.26 -12.97 -29.28
C LEU A 443 10.07 -13.85 -28.85
N GLY A 444 9.70 -13.78 -27.56
CA GLY A 444 8.50 -14.44 -27.01
C GLY A 444 7.17 -13.77 -27.35
N GLY A 445 7.16 -12.62 -28.05
CA GLY A 445 5.95 -11.88 -28.40
C GLY A 445 5.58 -10.76 -27.43
N TRP A 446 6.42 -10.46 -26.44
CA TRP A 446 6.21 -9.32 -25.54
C TRP A 446 6.61 -8.01 -26.20
N ARG A 447 5.82 -6.97 -25.96
CA ARG A 447 6.27 -5.58 -26.12
C ARG A 447 7.02 -5.19 -24.86
N ALA A 448 8.35 -5.38 -24.88
CA ALA A 448 9.20 -5.15 -23.71
C ALA A 448 10.01 -3.85 -23.81
N LEU A 449 10.11 -3.12 -22.69
CA LEU A 449 10.86 -1.87 -22.52
C LEU A 449 11.64 -1.89 -21.21
N ALA A 450 12.92 -1.52 -21.26
CA ALA A 450 13.72 -1.25 -20.06
C ALA A 450 13.72 0.25 -19.74
N VAL A 451 13.41 0.58 -18.49
CA VAL A 451 13.28 1.96 -18.00
C VAL A 451 14.09 2.16 -16.72
N THR A 452 14.42 3.41 -16.43
CA THR A 452 15.07 3.80 -15.18
C THR A 452 14.05 4.36 -14.19
N PRO A 453 14.34 4.39 -12.88
CA PRO A 453 13.48 5.07 -11.90
C PRO A 453 13.27 6.56 -12.17
N ARG A 454 14.12 7.16 -13.02
CA ARG A 454 14.02 8.58 -13.44
C ARG A 454 13.18 8.79 -14.70
N THR A 455 12.85 7.71 -15.41
CA THR A 455 12.04 7.77 -16.63
C THR A 455 10.62 8.18 -16.25
N GLN A 456 10.05 9.19 -16.90
CA GLN A 456 8.65 9.56 -16.69
C GLN A 456 7.74 8.42 -17.14
N LEU A 457 6.76 8.05 -16.30
CA LEU A 457 5.87 6.92 -16.58
C LEU A 457 5.06 7.13 -17.87
N THR A 458 4.59 8.35 -18.13
CA THR A 458 3.86 8.70 -19.36
C THR A 458 4.71 8.49 -20.62
N ALA A 459 6.00 8.85 -20.57
CA ALA A 459 6.93 8.64 -21.66
C ALA A 459 7.24 7.15 -21.89
N ALA A 460 7.43 6.39 -20.80
CA ALA A 460 7.60 4.93 -20.88
C ALA A 460 6.37 4.26 -21.51
N TRP A 461 5.18 4.71 -21.12
CA TRP A 461 3.91 4.19 -21.63
C TRP A 461 3.73 4.47 -23.13
N SER A 462 3.99 5.69 -23.58
CA SER A 462 3.91 6.06 -25.01
C SER A 462 4.95 5.36 -25.90
N ALA A 463 6.04 4.86 -25.32
CA ALA A 463 7.08 4.16 -26.11
C ALA A 463 6.58 2.83 -26.70
N PHE A 464 5.54 2.21 -26.10
CA PHE A 464 4.95 0.99 -26.65
C PHE A 464 4.32 1.20 -28.03
N ASP A 465 3.71 2.36 -28.28
CA ASP A 465 3.10 2.69 -29.57
C ASP A 465 4.15 3.04 -30.64
N GLN A 466 5.23 3.72 -30.24
CA GLN A 466 6.32 4.07 -31.17
C GLN A 466 7.04 2.83 -31.69
N GLY A 467 7.21 1.81 -30.85
CA GLY A 467 7.76 0.51 -31.25
C GLY A 467 6.89 -0.20 -32.29
N GLU A 468 5.56 -0.07 -32.18
CA GLU A 468 4.60 -0.65 -33.14
C GLU A 468 4.69 0.03 -34.51
N ILE A 469 4.78 1.36 -34.55
CA ILE A 469 4.94 2.13 -35.79
C ILE A 469 6.25 1.77 -36.50
N MET A 470 7.36 1.66 -35.75
CA MET A 470 8.67 1.31 -36.30
C MET A 470 8.72 -0.15 -36.80
N ALA A 471 8.12 -1.10 -36.06
CA ALA A 471 8.05 -2.50 -36.47
C ALA A 471 7.18 -2.69 -37.72
N ALA A 472 6.03 -2.01 -37.81
CA ALA A 472 5.16 -2.03 -38.98
C ALA A 472 5.84 -1.40 -40.21
N ALA A 473 6.60 -0.32 -40.03
CA ALA A 473 7.38 0.30 -41.10
C ALA A 473 8.52 -0.61 -41.60
N ALA A 474 9.22 -1.31 -40.70
CA ALA A 474 10.26 -2.27 -41.06
C ALA A 474 9.69 -3.47 -41.84
N ALA A 475 8.56 -4.04 -41.39
CA ALA A 475 7.87 -5.12 -42.10
C ALA A 475 7.41 -4.69 -43.49
N ALA A 476 6.88 -3.46 -43.64
CA ALA A 476 6.49 -2.90 -44.94
C ALA A 476 7.70 -2.67 -45.87
N MET A 477 8.88 -2.34 -45.32
CA MET A 477 10.12 -2.22 -46.08
C MET A 477 10.66 -3.58 -46.54
N ASP A 478 10.58 -4.61 -45.70
CA ASP A 478 11.03 -5.97 -46.06
C ASP A 478 10.11 -6.63 -47.09
N VAL A 479 8.79 -6.41 -47.03
CA VAL A 479 7.85 -6.82 -48.08
C VAL A 479 8.17 -6.14 -49.42
N ARG A 480 8.57 -4.85 -49.40
CA ARG A 480 9.03 -4.15 -50.61
C ARG A 480 10.37 -4.66 -51.15
N ARG A 481 11.28 -5.14 -50.29
CA ARG A 481 12.54 -5.77 -50.73
C ARG A 481 12.33 -7.17 -51.30
N GLY A 482 11.45 -7.97 -50.70
CA GLY A 482 11.11 -9.31 -51.20
C GLY A 482 10.48 -9.28 -52.60
N ALA A 483 9.67 -8.26 -52.90
CA ALA A 483 9.06 -8.07 -54.22
C ALA A 483 10.05 -7.60 -55.32
N ALA A 484 11.28 -7.22 -54.97
CA ALA A 484 12.28 -6.70 -55.90
C ALA A 484 13.33 -7.74 -56.34
N VAL A 485 13.28 -8.99 -55.85
CA VAL A 485 14.28 -10.04 -56.14
C VAL A 485 13.80 -11.11 -57.13
N GLU A 486 12.55 -11.09 -57.58
CA GLU A 486 12.11 -11.88 -58.74
C GLU A 486 11.98 -11.02 -59.99
N ARG A 487 13.10 -10.83 -60.71
CA ARG A 487 13.09 -10.66 -62.17
C ARG A 487 14.35 -11.22 -62.81
#